data_AF-A0A1V5WQ94-F1
#
_entry.id   AF-A0A1V5WQ94-F1
#
_cell.length_a   1.000
_cell.length_b   1.000
_cell.length_c   1.000
_cell.angle_alpha   90.00
_cell.angle_beta   90.00
_cell.angle_gamma   90.00
#
_symmetry.space_group_name_H-M   'P 1'
#
loop_
_entity.id
_entity.type
_entity.pdbx_description
1 polymer ?
#
loop_
_entity_poly.entity_id
_entity_poly.type
_entity_poly.pdbx_seq_one_letter_code
_entity_poly.pdbx_strand_id
1 'polypeptide(L)'
;MLRETNDSSSRGFQYISLSKESLTATSTSWYLQYKTKAARNTAGINNGRLLILELKEPSITTSSTGSQITGVAPNTSNVYIGGAITLISEKSTISVTSITVNQTGTISDIYIGGLTIYYKQESTCSSSIPGDATKFNSNSAITFSSGASTVTGSMSVGTSQVCLYLEVDIGSGSEGNTIELGITNPSNQIITNFGTVLPSSAITINGTTTITIPNTAPNFTAFSNNGPVNLGAIITFSSTASDPNGDNITLIVCKTQGVSGTTCDGGAGDTWCTSSSVASNPSCQYTIPSVFSDGNYNSYPYIFDSKGLGSSSGQQGSLSTFTVNNVSPVVSSVTINSGNPITLQAGTTTAVILTAAISDNNGCSTSEVTSVKGYAYRSSITYTGCDTAGEANSNYCYPEISCSQVAGSCTGDGDASADYTCTANMYYFADPTDTNTKYPSDTWFSTIKATDNNSASSNTTVSSGVEMNSLIAFSVTTTIDYGILAVGESNNPLNKITTITPTGNVGLDSELSGAANMCTDFPTCNGYKIAINNQKYSLTASTSYSSAQTLPSSPLEVELNILKPTTTSPATKNIWWGILIPNGTQPGVYNGLITITGVKGETAEW
;
A
#
# COMPACT_ATOMS: atom_id res chain seq x y z
N MET A 1 -87.40 17.65 -55.03
CA MET A 1 -88.19 18.04 -56.22
C MET A 1 -89.63 18.22 -55.75
N LEU A 2 -90.06 19.45 -55.47
CA LEU A 2 -91.43 19.77 -55.05
C LEU A 2 -92.21 20.19 -56.29
N ARG A 3 -93.33 19.51 -56.56
CA ARG A 3 -94.21 19.78 -57.71
C ARG A 3 -95.48 20.42 -57.16
N GLU A 4 -95.61 21.74 -57.26
CA GLU A 4 -96.89 22.40 -56.97
C GLU A 4 -97.88 22.23 -58.13
N THR A 5 -99.15 22.11 -57.76
CA THR A 5 -100.31 21.94 -58.64
C THR A 5 -100.67 23.21 -59.41
N ASN A 6 -101.15 23.01 -60.63
CA ASN A 6 -101.47 24.00 -61.67
C ASN A 6 -102.45 25.10 -61.17
N ASP A 7 -102.02 26.36 -61.14
CA ASP A 7 -102.93 27.51 -61.04
C ASP A 7 -103.44 27.87 -62.45
N SER A 8 -104.75 28.01 -62.59
CA SER A 8 -105.47 28.39 -63.81
C SER A 8 -105.20 29.82 -64.32
N SER A 9 -104.38 30.63 -63.63
CA SER A 9 -103.93 31.91 -64.14
C SER A 9 -102.89 31.71 -65.27
N SER A 10 -103.01 32.45 -66.37
CA SER A 10 -102.20 32.35 -67.59
C SER A 10 -100.73 32.81 -67.44
N ARG A 11 -100.07 32.47 -66.33
CA ARG A 11 -98.68 32.79 -65.99
C ARG A 11 -97.85 31.50 -66.11
N GLY A 12 -96.71 31.57 -66.80
CA GLY A 12 -95.91 30.39 -67.15
C GLY A 12 -95.40 29.58 -65.95
N PHE A 13 -94.97 28.34 -66.20
CA PHE A 13 -94.42 27.46 -65.17
C PHE A 13 -93.14 28.02 -64.55
N GLN A 14 -93.05 28.00 -63.22
CA GLN A 14 -91.79 28.16 -62.51
C GLN A 14 -91.32 26.77 -62.07
N TYR A 15 -90.18 26.32 -62.57
CA TYR A 15 -89.46 25.21 -61.97
C TYR A 15 -88.08 25.72 -61.58
N ILE A 16 -87.77 25.65 -60.29
CA ILE A 16 -86.41 25.84 -59.79
C ILE A 16 -85.83 24.45 -59.59
N SER A 17 -84.80 24.10 -60.35
CA SER A 17 -83.94 22.96 -60.06
C SER A 17 -82.72 23.46 -59.30
N LEU A 18 -82.60 23.11 -58.02
CA LEU A 18 -81.37 23.29 -57.26
C LEU A 18 -80.65 21.95 -57.21
N SER A 19 -79.49 21.88 -57.86
CA SER A 19 -78.52 20.79 -57.69
C SER A 19 -77.61 21.11 -56.50
N LYS A 20 -77.33 20.11 -55.66
CA LYS A 20 -76.22 20.18 -54.68
C LYS A 20 -74.92 20.09 -55.49
N GLU A 21 -74.18 21.20 -55.60
CA GLU A 21 -72.84 21.21 -56.19
C GLU A 21 -71.77 21.31 -55.10
N SER A 22 -70.67 20.57 -55.29
CA SER A 22 -69.47 20.68 -54.45
C SER A 22 -68.58 21.77 -55.05
N LEU A 23 -68.42 22.89 -54.35
CA LEU A 23 -67.62 24.03 -54.81
C LEU A 23 -66.12 23.66 -54.70
N THR A 24 -65.52 23.19 -55.79
CA THR A 24 -64.08 22.92 -55.89
C THR A 24 -63.31 23.99 -56.69
N ALA A 25 -64.00 25.01 -57.21
CA ALA A 25 -63.42 26.09 -58.01
C ALA A 25 -63.77 27.48 -57.45
N THR A 26 -62.87 28.45 -57.65
CA THR A 26 -62.93 29.82 -57.10
C THR A 26 -64.03 30.72 -57.70
N SER A 27 -64.77 30.27 -58.72
CA SER A 27 -66.03 30.90 -59.14
C SER A 27 -66.92 29.89 -59.87
N THR A 28 -68.23 29.93 -59.61
CA THR A 28 -69.25 29.16 -60.36
C THR A 28 -70.35 30.12 -60.81
N SER A 29 -70.74 30.06 -62.08
CA SER A 29 -71.81 30.90 -62.66
C SER A 29 -73.10 30.10 -62.83
N TRP A 30 -74.21 30.65 -62.37
CA TRP A 30 -75.53 30.02 -62.42
C TRP A 30 -76.43 30.85 -63.34
N TYR A 31 -77.18 30.20 -64.23
CA TYR A 31 -78.15 30.85 -65.11
C TYR A 31 -79.57 30.39 -64.78
N LEU A 32 -80.48 31.34 -64.65
CA LEU A 32 -81.90 31.07 -64.49
C LEU A 32 -82.61 31.27 -65.84
N GLN A 33 -83.08 30.17 -66.45
CA GLN A 33 -83.84 30.20 -67.70
C GLN A 33 -85.35 30.21 -67.43
N TYR A 34 -86.08 31.06 -68.15
CA TYR A 34 -87.55 31.09 -68.17
C TYR A 34 -88.04 31.05 -69.63
N LYS A 35 -89.24 30.48 -69.86
CA LYS A 35 -89.83 30.37 -71.21
C LYS A 35 -91.31 30.73 -71.17
N THR A 36 -91.75 31.59 -72.09
CA THR A 36 -93.18 31.88 -72.28
C THR A 36 -93.78 30.94 -73.33
N LYS A 37 -95.08 30.65 -73.21
CA LYS A 37 -95.79 29.76 -74.14
C LYS A 37 -96.24 30.48 -75.42
N ALA A 38 -96.20 31.82 -75.46
CA ALA A 38 -96.66 32.64 -76.59
C ALA A 38 -95.72 33.81 -76.88
N ALA A 39 -95.43 34.06 -78.16
CA ALA A 39 -94.44 35.03 -78.64
C ALA A 39 -94.77 36.51 -78.36
N ARG A 40 -95.97 36.82 -77.81
CA ARG A 40 -96.42 38.20 -77.52
C ARG A 40 -96.44 38.56 -76.03
N ASN A 41 -95.97 37.69 -75.14
CA ASN A 41 -95.97 37.96 -73.70
C ASN A 41 -94.55 38.19 -73.17
N THR A 42 -94.34 39.31 -72.47
CA THR A 42 -93.15 39.54 -71.65
C THR A 42 -93.26 38.71 -70.36
N ALA A 43 -92.30 37.82 -70.10
CA ALA A 43 -92.10 37.24 -68.77
C ALA A 43 -90.85 37.86 -68.13
N GLY A 44 -90.96 38.20 -66.86
CA GLY A 44 -89.86 38.71 -66.06
C GLY A 44 -89.99 38.21 -64.62
N ILE A 45 -88.86 38.12 -63.93
CA ILE A 45 -88.83 37.80 -62.50
C ILE A 45 -89.00 39.12 -61.75
N ASN A 46 -90.12 39.27 -61.04
CA ASN A 46 -90.40 40.50 -60.31
C ASN A 46 -89.55 40.60 -59.04
N ASN A 47 -89.23 39.48 -58.38
CA ASN A 47 -88.34 39.39 -57.21
C ASN A 47 -87.69 37.99 -57.14
N GLY A 48 -86.36 37.92 -57.06
CA GLY A 48 -85.60 36.68 -56.82
C GLY A 48 -84.74 36.82 -55.57
N ARG A 49 -84.76 35.83 -54.69
CA ARG A 49 -83.87 35.77 -53.51
C ARG A 49 -83.06 34.48 -53.58
N LEU A 50 -81.74 34.60 -53.66
CA LEU A 50 -80.83 33.47 -53.59
C LEU A 50 -80.30 33.39 -52.15
N LEU A 51 -80.54 32.27 -51.47
CA LEU A 51 -79.93 31.97 -50.18
C LEU A 51 -78.70 31.10 -50.44
N ILE A 52 -77.52 31.64 -50.18
CA ILE A 52 -76.27 30.89 -50.17
C ILE A 52 -76.04 30.46 -48.72
N LEU A 53 -76.06 29.15 -48.45
CA LEU A 53 -75.68 28.58 -47.16
C LEU A 53 -74.24 28.07 -47.28
N GLU A 54 -73.32 28.70 -46.57
CA GLU A 54 -71.98 28.15 -46.37
C GLU A 54 -72.07 27.08 -45.28
N LEU A 55 -71.94 25.81 -45.67
CA LEU A 55 -71.83 24.69 -44.75
C LEU A 55 -70.34 24.45 -44.45
N LYS A 56 -69.81 25.11 -43.41
CA LYS A 56 -68.49 24.77 -42.87
C LYS A 56 -68.63 23.47 -42.06
N GLU A 57 -67.83 22.45 -42.39
CA GLU A 57 -67.78 21.24 -41.55
C GLU A 57 -67.29 21.62 -40.14
N PRO A 58 -67.97 21.16 -39.07
CA PRO A 58 -67.55 21.48 -37.72
C PRO A 58 -66.24 20.76 -37.41
N SER A 59 -65.38 21.41 -36.61
CA SER A 59 -64.07 20.88 -36.24
C SER A 59 -63.93 20.75 -34.73
N ILE A 60 -63.18 19.72 -34.30
CA ILE A 60 -62.61 19.63 -32.96
C ILE A 60 -61.19 20.21 -33.02
N THR A 61 -60.89 21.17 -32.16
CA THR A 61 -59.52 21.61 -31.91
C THR A 61 -58.95 20.83 -30.73
N THR A 62 -57.73 20.33 -30.89
CA THR A 62 -56.99 19.62 -29.85
C THR A 62 -55.76 20.39 -29.38
N SER A 63 -55.46 20.34 -28.09
CA SER A 63 -54.21 20.82 -27.49
C SER A 63 -53.76 19.86 -26.38
N SER A 64 -52.61 20.09 -25.78
CA SER A 64 -52.19 19.47 -24.52
C SER A 64 -52.05 20.53 -23.42
N THR A 65 -52.10 20.08 -22.16
CA THR A 65 -51.85 20.90 -20.97
C THR A 65 -51.19 20.08 -19.86
N GLY A 66 -50.52 20.75 -18.92
CA GLY A 66 -49.75 20.10 -17.86
C GLY A 66 -48.48 19.42 -18.37
N SER A 67 -47.86 18.63 -17.49
CA SER A 67 -46.63 17.90 -17.78
C SER A 67 -46.72 16.44 -17.36
N GLN A 68 -45.96 15.58 -18.04
CA GLN A 68 -45.78 14.21 -17.63
C GLN A 68 -45.05 14.11 -16.27
N ILE A 69 -45.26 13.01 -15.56
CA ILE A 69 -44.46 12.65 -14.37
C ILE A 69 -43.00 12.42 -14.79
N THR A 70 -42.05 12.70 -13.90
CA THR A 70 -40.62 12.62 -14.23
C THR A 70 -40.07 11.19 -14.18
N GLY A 71 -40.61 10.33 -13.34
CA GLY A 71 -40.11 8.97 -13.15
C GLY A 71 -41.18 7.95 -12.79
N VAL A 72 -40.95 6.70 -13.18
CA VAL A 72 -41.81 5.56 -12.84
C VAL A 72 -40.96 4.30 -12.63
N ALA A 73 -41.35 3.45 -11.70
CA ALA A 73 -40.69 2.15 -11.51
C ALA A 73 -41.18 1.14 -12.58
N PRO A 74 -40.34 0.18 -13.02
CA PRO A 74 -40.80 -0.90 -13.87
C PRO A 74 -41.83 -1.78 -13.13
N ASN A 75 -42.63 -2.53 -13.88
CA ASN A 75 -43.70 -3.40 -13.36
C ASN A 75 -44.77 -2.65 -12.53
N THR A 76 -45.09 -1.42 -12.91
CA THR A 76 -46.12 -0.59 -12.25
C THR A 76 -47.36 -0.55 -13.13
N SER A 77 -48.52 -0.90 -12.57
CA SER A 77 -49.82 -0.83 -13.27
C SER A 77 -50.57 0.47 -12.97
N ASN A 78 -51.50 0.84 -13.85
CA ASN A 78 -52.39 1.99 -13.73
C ASN A 78 -51.65 3.32 -13.49
N VAL A 79 -50.58 3.55 -14.26
CA VAL A 79 -49.77 4.76 -14.15
C VAL A 79 -50.41 5.86 -14.97
N TYR A 80 -50.99 6.84 -14.29
CA TYR A 80 -51.33 8.11 -14.90
C TYR A 80 -50.04 8.88 -15.25
N ILE A 81 -49.82 9.11 -16.55
CA ILE A 81 -48.55 9.65 -17.05
C ILE A 81 -48.39 11.15 -16.80
N GLY A 82 -49.44 11.85 -16.35
CA GLY A 82 -49.40 13.29 -16.12
C GLY A 82 -49.86 14.08 -17.35
N GLY A 83 -50.36 15.30 -17.11
CA GLY A 83 -50.95 16.17 -18.13
C GLY A 83 -52.23 15.62 -18.77
N ALA A 84 -52.80 16.39 -19.69
CA ALA A 84 -54.03 16.03 -20.38
C ALA A 84 -54.03 16.52 -21.84
N ILE A 85 -54.78 15.81 -22.69
CA ILE A 85 -55.11 16.26 -24.06
C ILE A 85 -56.50 16.89 -24.03
N THR A 86 -56.64 18.11 -24.54
CA THR A 86 -57.91 18.85 -24.55
C THR A 86 -58.59 18.76 -25.90
N LEU A 87 -59.91 18.57 -25.92
CA LEU A 87 -60.76 18.59 -27.11
C LEU A 87 -61.87 19.61 -26.91
N ILE A 88 -62.07 20.48 -27.90
CA ILE A 88 -63.19 21.43 -27.92
C ILE A 88 -63.73 21.57 -29.35
N SER A 89 -65.05 21.52 -29.51
CA SER A 89 -65.71 21.71 -30.80
C SER A 89 -66.09 23.18 -31.00
N GLU A 90 -65.97 23.68 -32.23
CA GLU A 90 -66.24 25.10 -32.53
C GLU A 90 -67.71 25.49 -32.30
N LYS A 91 -68.68 24.64 -32.68
CA LYS A 91 -70.12 25.02 -32.73
C LYS A 91 -71.14 23.90 -32.51
N SER A 92 -70.77 22.63 -32.54
CA SER A 92 -71.71 21.49 -32.47
C SER A 92 -71.17 20.35 -31.63
N THR A 93 -72.04 19.53 -31.05
CA THR A 93 -71.61 18.29 -30.40
C THR A 93 -71.19 17.25 -31.43
N ILE A 94 -69.91 16.89 -31.45
CA ILE A 94 -69.32 15.85 -32.30
C ILE A 94 -69.03 14.61 -31.45
N SER A 95 -69.33 13.41 -31.96
CA SER A 95 -69.00 12.18 -31.25
C SER A 95 -67.64 11.66 -31.69
N VAL A 96 -66.73 11.48 -30.73
CA VAL A 96 -65.43 10.82 -30.94
C VAL A 96 -65.62 9.32 -30.67
N THR A 97 -65.19 8.51 -31.64
CA THR A 97 -65.41 7.06 -31.67
C THR A 97 -64.11 6.26 -31.54
N SER A 98 -62.96 6.87 -31.88
CA SER A 98 -61.65 6.27 -31.69
C SER A 98 -60.57 7.32 -31.47
N ILE A 99 -59.56 6.99 -30.67
CA ILE A 99 -58.39 7.82 -30.38
C ILE A 99 -57.15 6.91 -30.44
N THR A 100 -56.16 7.30 -31.25
CA THR A 100 -54.84 6.66 -31.29
C THR A 100 -53.83 7.52 -30.55
N VAL A 101 -53.20 6.94 -29.53
CA VAL A 101 -52.10 7.56 -28.77
C VAL A 101 -50.78 6.97 -29.25
N ASN A 102 -49.79 7.81 -29.45
CA ASN A 102 -48.42 7.43 -29.77
C ASN A 102 -47.54 7.42 -28.54
N GLN A 103 -46.69 6.41 -28.44
CA GLN A 103 -45.50 6.42 -27.61
C GLN A 103 -44.31 6.77 -28.52
N THR A 104 -43.51 7.77 -28.13
CA THR A 104 -42.35 8.23 -28.92
C THR A 104 -41.03 8.22 -28.16
N GLY A 105 -41.05 7.77 -26.91
CA GLY A 105 -39.86 7.57 -26.10
C GLY A 105 -39.11 6.28 -26.46
N THR A 106 -38.14 5.90 -25.64
CA THR A 106 -37.25 4.75 -25.89
C THR A 106 -37.72 3.43 -25.27
N ILE A 107 -38.77 3.42 -24.43
CA ILE A 107 -39.33 2.16 -23.93
C ILE A 107 -39.86 1.30 -25.09
N SER A 108 -39.57 0.00 -25.07
CA SER A 108 -40.10 -0.94 -26.07
C SER A 108 -41.61 -1.16 -25.86
N ASP A 109 -42.35 -1.27 -26.95
CA ASP A 109 -43.81 -1.51 -26.95
C ASP A 109 -44.22 -2.74 -26.11
N ILE A 110 -43.37 -3.75 -25.98
CA ILE A 110 -43.65 -4.94 -25.16
C ILE A 110 -43.70 -4.64 -23.66
N TYR A 111 -43.15 -3.50 -23.22
CA TYR A 111 -43.06 -3.07 -21.82
C TYR A 111 -43.96 -1.87 -21.51
N ILE A 112 -44.81 -1.45 -22.43
CA ILE A 112 -45.85 -0.44 -22.17
C ILE A 112 -47.17 -0.90 -22.78
N GLY A 113 -48.22 -0.93 -21.97
CA GLY A 113 -49.51 -1.45 -22.38
C GLY A 113 -50.66 -0.88 -21.57
N GLY A 114 -51.81 -1.56 -21.61
CA GLY A 114 -52.94 -1.23 -20.75
C GLY A 114 -53.53 0.16 -20.97
N LEU A 115 -53.28 0.80 -22.12
CA LEU A 115 -53.68 2.19 -22.36
C LEU A 115 -55.16 2.40 -22.06
N THR A 116 -55.45 3.19 -21.04
CA THR A 116 -56.79 3.60 -20.65
C THR A 116 -56.90 5.11 -20.74
N ILE A 117 -57.92 5.58 -21.45
CA ILE A 117 -58.23 7.00 -21.60
C ILE A 117 -59.44 7.31 -20.72
N TYR A 118 -59.25 8.19 -19.75
CA TYR A 118 -60.33 8.79 -18.98
C TYR A 118 -60.65 10.16 -19.54
N TYR A 119 -61.92 10.56 -19.54
CA TYR A 119 -62.31 11.89 -20.00
C TYR A 119 -63.28 12.57 -19.03
N LYS A 120 -63.19 13.90 -18.99
CA LYS A 120 -64.11 14.76 -18.23
C LYS A 120 -64.22 16.14 -18.87
N GLN A 121 -65.42 16.73 -18.84
CA GLN A 121 -65.61 18.12 -19.26
C GLN A 121 -65.13 19.06 -18.14
N GLU A 122 -64.10 19.86 -18.43
CA GLU A 122 -63.47 20.76 -17.45
C GLU A 122 -62.98 22.04 -18.14
N SER A 123 -63.17 23.19 -17.51
CA SER A 123 -62.62 24.47 -18.00
C SER A 123 -61.10 24.50 -17.94
N THR A 124 -60.53 23.84 -16.92
CA THR A 124 -59.09 23.64 -16.73
C THR A 124 -58.90 22.18 -16.33
N CYS A 125 -58.06 21.45 -17.05
CA CYS A 125 -57.83 20.04 -16.73
C CYS A 125 -57.18 19.90 -15.34
N SER A 126 -57.66 18.90 -14.60
CA SER A 126 -57.11 18.48 -13.32
C SER A 126 -55.67 17.99 -13.48
N SER A 127 -54.86 18.12 -12.43
CA SER A 127 -53.48 17.61 -12.42
C SER A 127 -53.40 16.10 -12.22
N SER A 128 -54.50 15.44 -11.87
CA SER A 128 -54.67 13.99 -11.75
C SER A 128 -56.00 13.55 -12.39
N ILE A 129 -56.17 12.24 -12.63
CA ILE A 129 -57.44 11.70 -13.12
C ILE A 129 -58.53 11.98 -12.08
N PRO A 130 -59.59 12.75 -12.42
CA PRO A 130 -60.69 13.01 -11.49
C PRO A 130 -61.43 11.72 -11.11
N GLY A 131 -61.83 11.57 -9.84
CA GLY A 131 -62.51 10.35 -9.37
C GLY A 131 -63.89 10.09 -10.02
N ASP A 132 -64.48 11.10 -10.64
CA ASP A 132 -65.73 11.06 -11.41
C ASP A 132 -65.49 11.10 -12.93
N ALA A 133 -64.25 10.93 -13.40
CA ALA A 133 -63.95 10.85 -14.83
C ALA A 133 -64.52 9.57 -15.44
N THR A 134 -64.97 9.67 -16.70
CA THR A 134 -65.55 8.54 -17.42
C THR A 134 -64.49 7.84 -18.25
N LYS A 135 -64.46 6.51 -18.22
CA LYS A 135 -63.58 5.70 -19.07
C LYS A 135 -64.08 5.75 -20.53
N PHE A 136 -63.20 6.12 -21.46
CA PHE A 136 -63.50 6.15 -22.90
C PHE A 136 -63.49 4.74 -23.53
N ASN A 137 -62.54 3.90 -23.13
CA ASN A 137 -62.33 2.58 -23.74
C ASN A 137 -63.57 1.68 -23.63
N SER A 138 -64.07 1.20 -24.77
CA SER A 138 -65.07 0.13 -24.86
C SER A 138 -64.46 -1.24 -25.19
N ASN A 139 -63.20 -1.28 -25.63
CA ASN A 139 -62.41 -2.48 -25.89
C ASN A 139 -61.53 -2.86 -24.67
N SER A 140 -61.20 -4.14 -24.56
CA SER A 140 -60.29 -4.70 -23.54
C SER A 140 -58.82 -4.27 -23.76
N ALA A 141 -57.95 -4.55 -22.77
CA ALA A 141 -56.56 -4.09 -22.67
C ALA A 141 -55.81 -3.97 -24.01
N ILE A 142 -55.23 -2.80 -24.25
CA ILE A 142 -54.66 -2.41 -25.54
C ILE A 142 -53.15 -2.30 -25.38
N THR A 143 -52.41 -3.06 -26.19
CA THR A 143 -50.95 -3.02 -26.28
C THR A 143 -50.51 -1.96 -27.28
N PHE A 144 -49.36 -1.34 -27.03
CA PHE A 144 -48.70 -0.55 -28.08
C PHE A 144 -48.12 -1.48 -29.15
N SER A 145 -48.14 -1.03 -30.40
CA SER A 145 -47.53 -1.71 -31.53
C SER A 145 -47.03 -0.68 -32.54
N SER A 146 -45.74 -0.75 -32.88
CA SER A 146 -45.05 0.27 -33.69
C SER A 146 -45.21 1.68 -33.10
N GLY A 147 -45.11 1.82 -31.77
CA GLY A 147 -45.19 3.10 -31.07
C GLY A 147 -46.58 3.73 -31.04
N ALA A 148 -47.65 2.97 -31.27
CA ALA A 148 -49.03 3.47 -31.24
C ALA A 148 -50.01 2.47 -30.59
N SER A 149 -51.06 3.00 -29.97
CA SER A 149 -52.15 2.24 -29.35
C SER A 149 -53.49 2.92 -29.63
N THR A 150 -54.44 2.19 -30.21
CA THR A 150 -55.74 2.72 -30.63
C THR A 150 -56.85 2.24 -29.71
N VAL A 151 -57.55 3.21 -29.11
CA VAL A 151 -58.71 3.01 -28.25
C VAL A 151 -59.98 3.31 -29.02
N THR A 152 -61.01 2.47 -28.87
CA THR A 152 -62.36 2.76 -29.34
C THR A 152 -63.28 3.08 -28.18
N GLY A 153 -64.27 3.93 -28.41
CA GLY A 153 -65.17 4.40 -27.38
C GLY A 153 -66.30 5.22 -27.97
N SER A 154 -67.05 5.91 -27.11
CA SER A 154 -68.01 6.92 -27.55
C SER A 154 -68.06 8.02 -26.52
N MET A 155 -67.59 9.22 -26.90
CA MET A 155 -67.74 10.42 -26.09
C MET A 155 -68.21 11.58 -26.94
N SER A 156 -68.91 12.53 -26.32
CA SER A 156 -69.43 13.73 -26.97
C SER A 156 -68.54 14.93 -26.66
N VAL A 157 -68.08 15.63 -27.69
CA VAL A 157 -67.28 16.86 -27.58
C VAL A 157 -68.11 18.02 -28.13
N GLY A 158 -68.51 18.93 -27.23
CA GLY A 158 -69.25 20.15 -27.58
C GLY A 158 -68.37 21.40 -27.50
N THR A 159 -68.99 22.56 -27.28
CA THR A 159 -68.30 23.85 -27.12
C THR A 159 -67.62 24.01 -25.75
N SER A 160 -67.77 23.03 -24.86
CA SER A 160 -67.05 22.96 -23.58
C SER A 160 -65.88 22.02 -23.72
N GLN A 161 -64.72 22.43 -23.19
CA GLN A 161 -63.50 21.62 -23.24
C GLN A 161 -63.68 20.28 -22.51
N VAL A 162 -63.24 19.21 -23.16
CA VAL A 162 -63.08 17.87 -22.60
C VAL A 162 -61.60 17.59 -22.43
N CYS A 163 -61.20 17.16 -21.24
CA CYS A 163 -59.84 16.76 -20.89
C CYS A 163 -59.73 15.23 -20.96
N LEU A 164 -58.70 14.73 -21.64
CA LEU A 164 -58.34 13.33 -21.73
C LEU A 164 -57.10 13.05 -20.89
N TYR A 165 -57.20 12.05 -20.03
CA TYR A 165 -56.12 11.60 -19.15
C TYR A 165 -55.67 10.21 -19.56
N LEU A 166 -54.36 10.04 -19.71
CA LEU A 166 -53.75 8.81 -20.22
C LEU A 166 -53.17 8.01 -19.05
N GLU A 167 -53.66 6.78 -18.89
CA GLU A 167 -53.18 5.80 -17.94
C GLU A 167 -52.60 4.59 -18.70
N VAL A 168 -51.45 4.08 -18.28
CA VAL A 168 -50.79 2.92 -18.91
C VAL A 168 -50.19 1.98 -17.85
N ASP A 169 -49.96 0.74 -18.23
CA ASP A 169 -49.18 -0.23 -17.47
C ASP A 169 -47.73 -0.25 -17.97
N ILE A 170 -46.77 -0.21 -17.05
CA ILE A 170 -45.33 -0.27 -17.33
C ILE A 170 -44.81 -1.66 -16.93
N GLY A 171 -44.25 -2.38 -17.90
CA GLY A 171 -43.60 -3.68 -17.71
C GLY A 171 -42.12 -3.56 -17.31
N SER A 172 -41.33 -4.56 -17.67
CA SER A 172 -39.90 -4.69 -17.29
C SER A 172 -38.95 -3.87 -18.17
N GLY A 173 -39.26 -2.60 -18.42
CA GLY A 173 -38.35 -1.70 -19.14
C GLY A 173 -37.08 -1.41 -18.33
N SER A 174 -35.98 -1.10 -19.03
CA SER A 174 -34.68 -0.85 -18.40
C SER A 174 -34.59 0.56 -17.81
N GLU A 175 -33.76 0.74 -16.78
CA GLU A 175 -33.47 2.06 -16.23
C GLU A 175 -33.04 3.04 -17.32
N GLY A 176 -33.56 4.28 -17.26
CA GLY A 176 -33.31 5.32 -18.24
C GLY A 176 -34.15 5.24 -19.52
N ASN A 177 -34.91 4.16 -19.76
CA ASN A 177 -35.90 4.15 -20.85
C ASN A 177 -36.92 5.29 -20.66
N THR A 178 -37.25 5.98 -21.74
CA THR A 178 -38.14 7.14 -21.75
C THR A 178 -39.54 6.74 -22.26
N ILE A 179 -40.56 7.36 -21.69
CA ILE A 179 -41.97 7.25 -22.09
C ILE A 179 -42.43 8.66 -22.44
N GLU A 180 -42.93 8.83 -23.67
CA GLU A 180 -43.45 10.09 -24.18
C GLU A 180 -44.76 9.81 -24.90
N LEU A 181 -45.87 10.29 -24.33
CA LEU A 181 -47.22 10.04 -24.85
C LEU A 181 -47.81 11.30 -25.49
N GLY A 182 -48.45 11.11 -26.64
CA GLY A 182 -49.11 12.18 -27.36
C GLY A 182 -49.94 11.64 -28.52
N ILE A 183 -50.43 12.54 -29.38
CA ILE A 183 -51.09 12.20 -30.64
C ILE A 183 -50.30 12.88 -31.75
N THR A 184 -49.66 12.11 -32.63
CA THR A 184 -48.74 12.66 -33.65
C THR A 184 -49.46 13.34 -34.81
N ASN A 185 -50.71 12.98 -35.07
CA ASN A 185 -51.57 13.62 -36.06
C ASN A 185 -53.05 13.50 -35.66
N PRO A 186 -53.58 14.47 -34.89
CA PRO A 186 -54.98 14.45 -34.44
C PRO A 186 -56.00 14.31 -35.58
N SER A 187 -55.71 14.88 -36.76
CA SER A 187 -56.62 14.88 -37.92
C SER A 187 -56.96 13.50 -38.50
N ASN A 188 -56.13 12.48 -38.25
CA ASN A 188 -56.40 11.09 -38.67
C ASN A 188 -56.36 10.08 -37.53
N GLN A 189 -55.90 10.46 -36.34
CA GLN A 189 -55.81 9.59 -35.17
C GLN A 189 -56.96 9.74 -34.19
N ILE A 190 -57.75 10.81 -34.30
CA ILE A 190 -59.02 10.97 -33.59
C ILE A 190 -60.14 10.83 -34.61
N ILE A 191 -60.90 9.74 -34.52
CA ILE A 191 -61.98 9.43 -35.45
C ILE A 191 -63.30 9.90 -34.89
N THR A 192 -63.99 10.77 -35.62
CA THR A 192 -65.31 11.29 -35.28
C THR A 192 -66.39 10.70 -36.19
N ASN A 193 -67.65 10.81 -35.76
CA ASN A 193 -68.80 10.41 -36.59
C ASN A 193 -69.08 11.37 -37.76
N PHE A 194 -68.68 12.63 -37.63
CA PHE A 194 -68.66 13.66 -38.68
C PHE A 194 -67.70 14.80 -38.29
N GLY A 195 -67.39 15.70 -39.23
CA GLY A 195 -66.50 16.82 -38.99
C GLY A 195 -65.01 16.48 -39.10
N THR A 196 -64.15 17.46 -38.79
CA THR A 196 -62.69 17.32 -38.88
C THR A 196 -62.03 17.50 -37.51
N VAL A 197 -60.79 17.02 -37.35
CA VAL A 197 -60.00 17.24 -36.13
C VAL A 197 -58.72 18.00 -36.50
N LEU A 198 -58.39 19.04 -35.73
CA LEU A 198 -57.24 19.91 -35.94
C LEU A 198 -56.38 19.98 -34.67
N PRO A 199 -55.05 20.13 -34.76
CA PRO A 199 -54.27 20.26 -35.99
C PRO A 199 -53.94 18.90 -36.64
N SER A 200 -53.26 18.92 -37.79
CA SER A 200 -52.63 17.73 -38.39
C SER A 200 -51.19 17.50 -37.93
N SER A 201 -50.76 18.21 -36.89
CA SER A 201 -49.41 18.15 -36.30
C SER A 201 -49.48 17.55 -34.89
N ALA A 202 -48.34 17.05 -34.41
CA ALA A 202 -48.26 16.38 -33.12
C ALA A 202 -48.70 17.30 -31.96
N ILE A 203 -49.47 16.72 -31.04
CA ILE A 203 -49.73 17.24 -29.71
C ILE A 203 -49.11 16.28 -28.69
N THR A 204 -48.02 16.71 -28.07
CA THR A 204 -47.34 15.94 -27.02
C THR A 204 -47.65 16.56 -25.67
N ILE A 205 -47.76 15.74 -24.64
CA ILE A 205 -47.79 16.25 -23.27
C ILE A 205 -46.36 16.72 -22.94
N ASN A 206 -46.23 17.86 -22.26
CA ASN A 206 -44.92 18.44 -21.97
C ASN A 206 -44.13 17.55 -20.98
N GLY A 207 -42.84 17.32 -21.22
CA GLY A 207 -41.96 16.58 -20.32
C GLY A 207 -41.85 15.09 -20.66
N THR A 208 -40.83 14.45 -20.11
CA THR A 208 -40.47 13.05 -20.38
C THR A 208 -40.51 12.26 -19.08
N THR A 209 -41.14 11.09 -19.10
CA THR A 209 -41.10 10.14 -17.98
C THR A 209 -39.98 9.14 -18.21
N THR A 210 -39.09 8.95 -17.23
CA THR A 210 -38.03 7.93 -17.31
C THR A 210 -38.29 6.75 -16.38
N ILE A 211 -37.94 5.54 -16.81
CA ILE A 211 -37.92 4.40 -15.88
C ILE A 211 -36.78 4.59 -14.89
N THR A 212 -37.09 4.60 -13.60
CA THR A 212 -36.12 4.72 -12.51
C THR A 212 -36.16 3.44 -11.66
N ILE A 213 -35.02 2.76 -11.55
CA ILE A 213 -34.87 1.59 -10.67
C ILE A 213 -34.18 2.06 -9.40
N PRO A 214 -34.79 1.95 -8.21
CA PRO A 214 -34.12 2.27 -6.96
C PRO A 214 -32.84 1.46 -6.80
N ASN A 215 -31.74 2.14 -6.47
CA ASN A 215 -30.48 1.44 -6.20
C ASN A 215 -30.57 0.68 -4.88
N THR A 216 -30.12 -0.57 -4.86
CA THR A 216 -30.11 -1.41 -3.65
C THR A 216 -28.67 -1.68 -3.25
N ALA A 217 -28.39 -1.70 -1.95
CA ALA A 217 -27.05 -2.02 -1.48
C ALA A 217 -26.69 -3.48 -1.80
N PRO A 218 -25.42 -3.76 -2.18
CA PRO A 218 -24.95 -5.13 -2.37
C PRO A 218 -25.08 -6.00 -1.11
N ASN A 219 -25.28 -7.30 -1.32
CA ASN A 219 -25.13 -8.30 -0.25
C ASN A 219 -23.66 -8.70 -0.14
N PHE A 220 -23.10 -8.72 1.07
CA PHE A 220 -21.71 -9.12 1.34
C PHE A 220 -21.65 -10.06 2.54
N THR A 221 -21.46 -11.35 2.26
CA THR A 221 -21.71 -12.44 3.24
C THR A 221 -20.46 -13.09 3.80
N ALA A 222 -19.34 -13.08 3.07
CA ALA A 222 -18.09 -13.65 3.54
C ALA A 222 -16.88 -12.94 2.93
N PHE A 223 -15.80 -12.86 3.70
CA PHE A 223 -14.49 -12.36 3.29
C PHE A 223 -13.39 -13.28 3.79
N SER A 224 -12.38 -13.56 2.96
CA SER A 224 -11.25 -14.42 3.32
C SER A 224 -9.98 -14.03 2.56
N ASN A 225 -8.84 -14.51 3.06
CA ASN A 225 -7.56 -14.41 2.38
C ASN A 225 -6.78 -15.74 2.46
N ASN A 226 -5.71 -15.88 1.65
CA ASN A 226 -4.86 -17.08 1.60
C ASN A 226 -3.62 -16.99 2.52
N GLY A 227 -3.63 -16.11 3.53
CA GLY A 227 -2.56 -16.05 4.52
C GLY A 227 -2.45 -17.32 5.36
N PRO A 228 -1.27 -17.60 5.96
CA PRO A 228 -0.05 -16.79 5.95
C PRO A 228 0.73 -16.87 4.62
N VAL A 229 1.49 -15.82 4.28
CA VAL A 229 2.28 -15.73 3.03
C VAL A 229 3.75 -15.37 3.30
N ASN A 230 4.64 -15.83 2.42
CA ASN A 230 6.05 -15.45 2.42
C ASN A 230 6.28 -14.11 1.71
N LEU A 231 7.44 -13.52 1.94
CA LEU A 231 7.92 -12.34 1.20
C LEU A 231 8.01 -12.62 -0.30
N GLY A 232 7.66 -11.62 -1.12
CA GLY A 232 7.55 -11.78 -2.58
C GLY A 232 6.33 -12.57 -3.08
N ALA A 233 5.54 -13.19 -2.19
CA ALA A 233 4.35 -13.92 -2.57
C ALA A 233 3.11 -13.01 -2.69
N ILE A 234 2.04 -13.54 -3.28
CA ILE A 234 0.77 -12.83 -3.47
C ILE A 234 -0.21 -13.21 -2.37
N ILE A 235 -0.70 -12.20 -1.63
CA ILE A 235 -1.91 -12.32 -0.82
C ILE A 235 -3.13 -12.06 -1.71
N THR A 236 -4.07 -13.00 -1.75
CA THR A 236 -5.32 -12.92 -2.50
C THR A 236 -6.48 -12.76 -1.53
N PHE A 237 -7.22 -11.67 -1.68
CA PHE A 237 -8.43 -11.40 -0.92
C PHE A 237 -9.65 -11.79 -1.75
N SER A 238 -10.55 -12.58 -1.15
CA SER A 238 -11.75 -13.11 -1.81
C SER A 238 -13.00 -12.71 -1.05
N SER A 239 -14.09 -12.45 -1.76
CA SER A 239 -15.39 -12.10 -1.19
C SER A 239 -16.50 -13.03 -1.70
N THR A 240 -17.55 -13.20 -0.91
CA THR A 240 -18.85 -13.70 -1.37
C THR A 240 -19.86 -12.56 -1.34
N ALA A 241 -20.12 -11.97 -2.50
CA ALA A 241 -20.95 -10.78 -2.65
C ALA A 241 -21.65 -10.70 -4.00
N SER A 242 -22.81 -10.05 -4.04
CA SER A 242 -23.58 -9.79 -5.27
C SER A 242 -24.58 -8.67 -5.05
N ASP A 243 -24.93 -7.94 -6.09
CA ASP A 243 -25.98 -6.92 -6.03
C ASP A 243 -27.38 -7.49 -6.37
N PRO A 244 -28.44 -7.22 -5.55
CA PRO A 244 -29.80 -7.69 -5.84
C PRO A 244 -30.40 -7.21 -7.16
N ASN A 245 -29.98 -6.03 -7.64
CA ASN A 245 -30.47 -5.44 -8.88
C ASN A 245 -29.65 -5.90 -10.10
N GLY A 246 -28.61 -6.72 -9.88
CA GLY A 246 -27.74 -7.23 -10.94
C GLY A 246 -26.63 -6.26 -11.35
N ASP A 247 -26.43 -5.17 -10.61
CA ASP A 247 -25.34 -4.23 -10.85
C ASP A 247 -23.98 -4.90 -10.58
N ASN A 248 -22.97 -4.58 -11.39
CA ASN A 248 -21.62 -5.05 -11.11
C ASN A 248 -21.10 -4.41 -9.81
N ILE A 249 -20.28 -5.15 -9.08
CA ILE A 249 -19.71 -4.76 -7.79
C ILE A 249 -18.18 -4.79 -7.83
N THR A 250 -17.58 -4.05 -6.89
CA THR A 250 -16.12 -3.94 -6.72
C THR A 250 -15.76 -4.18 -5.25
N LEU A 251 -14.74 -4.99 -5.00
CA LEU A 251 -14.06 -5.13 -3.71
C LEU A 251 -12.90 -4.14 -3.60
N ILE A 252 -12.82 -3.50 -2.43
CA ILE A 252 -11.71 -2.66 -1.98
C ILE A 252 -11.27 -3.18 -0.62
N VAL A 253 -9.96 -3.34 -0.41
CA VAL A 253 -9.41 -3.80 0.86
C VAL A 253 -8.45 -2.74 1.41
N CYS A 254 -8.82 -2.14 2.54
CA CYS A 254 -8.07 -1.07 3.18
C CYS A 254 -7.19 -1.59 4.32
N LYS A 255 -6.10 -0.89 4.64
CA LYS A 255 -5.19 -1.21 5.74
C LYS A 255 -5.76 -0.75 7.08
N THR A 256 -6.47 0.38 7.07
CA THR A 256 -7.20 0.94 8.20
C THR A 256 -8.71 0.89 7.96
N GLN A 257 -9.47 1.06 9.04
CA GLN A 257 -10.92 1.02 8.97
C GLN A 257 -11.46 2.37 8.50
N GLY A 258 -11.90 2.43 7.25
CA GLY A 258 -12.55 3.62 6.71
C GLY A 258 -12.56 3.68 5.20
N VAL A 259 -13.53 4.41 4.65
CA VAL A 259 -13.65 4.71 3.22
C VAL A 259 -14.20 6.12 3.03
N SER A 260 -13.71 6.82 2.01
CA SER A 260 -14.26 8.07 1.49
C SER A 260 -14.81 7.82 0.10
N GLY A 261 -16.14 7.84 -0.03
CA GLY A 261 -16.82 7.35 -1.23
C GLY A 261 -16.53 5.88 -1.48
N THR A 262 -16.03 5.55 -2.67
CA THR A 262 -15.63 4.18 -3.07
C THR A 262 -14.11 4.01 -3.04
N THR A 263 -13.42 4.61 -2.07
CA THR A 263 -11.96 4.48 -1.91
C THR A 263 -11.60 4.42 -0.44
N CYS A 264 -10.49 3.76 -0.09
CA CYS A 264 -9.94 3.82 1.26
C CYS A 264 -9.64 5.29 1.62
N ASP A 265 -9.97 5.71 2.83
CA ASP A 265 -9.91 7.11 3.23
C ASP A 265 -8.47 7.66 3.37
N GLY A 266 -7.48 6.79 3.58
CA GLY A 266 -6.05 7.11 3.47
C GLY A 266 -5.48 7.02 2.05
N GLY A 267 -6.30 6.77 1.03
CA GLY A 267 -5.88 6.67 -0.36
C GLY A 267 -4.98 5.47 -0.65
N ALA A 268 -4.04 5.63 -1.60
CA ALA A 268 -3.19 4.53 -2.07
C ALA A 268 -2.29 3.93 -0.98
N GLY A 269 -1.79 4.74 -0.03
CA GLY A 269 -0.98 4.27 1.08
C GLY A 269 -1.74 3.35 2.04
N ASP A 270 -3.07 3.52 2.10
CA ASP A 270 -4.02 2.78 2.93
C ASP A 270 -4.77 1.69 2.15
N THR A 271 -4.43 1.46 0.88
CA THR A 271 -5.09 0.42 0.07
C THR A 271 -4.17 -0.80 -0.02
N TRP A 272 -4.68 -1.99 0.31
CA TRP A 272 -4.02 -3.25 -0.06
C TRP A 272 -4.27 -3.54 -1.53
N CYS A 273 -5.54 -3.62 -1.94
CA CYS A 273 -5.90 -3.80 -3.34
C CYS A 273 -7.34 -3.38 -3.64
N THR A 274 -7.61 -3.19 -4.93
CA THR A 274 -8.94 -2.95 -5.50
C THR A 274 -9.15 -3.93 -6.65
N SER A 275 -10.28 -4.62 -6.65
CA SER A 275 -10.66 -5.53 -7.74
C SER A 275 -11.16 -4.78 -8.98
N SER A 276 -11.28 -5.48 -10.11
CA SER A 276 -12.10 -5.01 -11.24
C SER A 276 -13.60 -5.14 -10.94
N SER A 277 -14.43 -4.33 -11.61
CA SER A 277 -15.89 -4.43 -11.54
C SER A 277 -16.39 -5.73 -12.17
N VAL A 278 -17.13 -6.54 -11.41
CA VAL A 278 -17.65 -7.87 -11.83
C VAL A 278 -19.06 -8.10 -11.30
N ALA A 279 -19.81 -9.02 -11.91
CA ALA A 279 -21.20 -9.29 -11.50
C ALA A 279 -21.34 -9.85 -10.07
N SER A 280 -20.38 -10.65 -9.60
CA SER A 280 -20.38 -11.21 -8.25
C SER A 280 -18.99 -11.69 -7.82
N ASN A 281 -18.83 -11.89 -6.51
CA ASN A 281 -17.63 -12.44 -5.85
C ASN A 281 -16.30 -11.81 -6.29
N PRO A 282 -16.17 -10.46 -6.27
CA PRO A 282 -14.92 -9.80 -6.60
C PRO A 282 -13.77 -10.29 -5.71
N SER A 283 -12.59 -10.41 -6.31
CA SER A 283 -11.34 -10.71 -5.62
C SER A 283 -10.25 -9.76 -6.09
N CYS A 284 -9.27 -9.50 -5.23
CA CYS A 284 -8.10 -8.71 -5.58
C CYS A 284 -6.84 -9.26 -4.92
N GLN A 285 -5.68 -8.85 -5.47
CA GLN A 285 -4.38 -9.37 -5.08
C GLN A 285 -3.45 -8.23 -4.67
N TYR A 286 -2.62 -8.48 -3.67
CA TYR A 286 -1.51 -7.63 -3.28
C TYR A 286 -0.23 -8.47 -3.24
N THR A 287 0.87 -7.94 -3.78
CA THR A 287 2.16 -8.62 -3.73
C THR A 287 2.92 -8.12 -2.52
N ILE A 288 3.28 -9.03 -1.61
CA ILE A 288 4.15 -8.69 -0.48
C ILE A 288 5.53 -8.34 -1.05
N PRO A 289 6.10 -7.16 -0.75
CA PRO A 289 7.43 -6.80 -1.19
C PRO A 289 8.50 -7.81 -0.76
N SER A 290 9.67 -7.78 -1.41
CA SER A 290 10.80 -8.63 -1.04
C SER A 290 11.43 -8.26 0.30
N VAL A 291 11.21 -7.02 0.75
CA VAL A 291 11.55 -6.53 2.10
C VAL A 291 10.29 -6.00 2.74
N PHE A 292 9.83 -6.65 3.80
CA PHE A 292 8.57 -6.29 4.47
C PHE A 292 8.52 -6.91 5.86
N SER A 293 8.18 -6.13 6.89
CA SER A 293 8.11 -6.62 8.26
C SER A 293 7.19 -7.85 8.38
N ASP A 294 7.58 -8.80 9.22
CA ASP A 294 6.74 -9.96 9.51
C ASP A 294 5.53 -9.54 10.38
N GLY A 295 4.66 -10.51 10.67
CA GLY A 295 3.60 -10.34 11.65
C GLY A 295 2.21 -10.18 11.05
N ASN A 296 1.28 -9.68 11.85
CA ASN A 296 -0.15 -9.63 11.52
C ASN A 296 -0.55 -8.25 11.00
N TYR A 297 -1.20 -8.25 9.84
CA TYR A 297 -1.68 -7.04 9.17
C TYR A 297 -3.20 -7.03 9.13
N ASN A 298 -3.77 -5.88 9.47
CA ASN A 298 -5.21 -5.64 9.38
C ASN A 298 -5.62 -5.45 7.92
N SER A 299 -6.82 -5.91 7.59
CA SER A 299 -7.46 -5.74 6.29
C SER A 299 -8.96 -5.51 6.50
N TYR A 300 -9.49 -4.47 5.87
CA TYR A 300 -10.89 -4.06 6.00
C TYR A 300 -11.55 -4.08 4.61
N PRO A 301 -12.48 -5.00 4.34
CA PRO A 301 -13.07 -5.14 3.02
C PRO A 301 -14.33 -4.29 2.85
N TYR A 302 -14.49 -3.73 1.67
CA TYR A 302 -15.65 -2.94 1.29
C TYR A 302 -16.13 -3.36 -0.10
N ILE A 303 -17.44 -3.59 -0.20
CA ILE A 303 -18.13 -3.83 -1.47
C ILE A 303 -18.94 -2.60 -1.84
N PHE A 304 -18.80 -2.16 -3.08
CA PHE A 304 -19.60 -1.10 -3.69
C PHE A 304 -20.17 -1.57 -5.03
N ASP A 305 -21.39 -1.17 -5.35
CA ASP A 305 -21.95 -1.35 -6.69
C ASP A 305 -21.40 -0.31 -7.69
N SER A 306 -21.80 -0.45 -8.94
CA SER A 306 -21.42 0.45 -10.04
C SER A 306 -21.94 1.89 -9.90
N LYS A 307 -22.91 2.12 -9.01
CA LYS A 307 -23.49 3.43 -8.69
C LYS A 307 -22.89 4.04 -7.42
N GLY A 308 -21.92 3.36 -6.80
CA GLY A 308 -21.18 3.81 -5.64
C GLY A 308 -21.87 3.57 -4.29
N LEU A 309 -22.95 2.81 -4.24
CA LEU A 309 -23.59 2.44 -2.98
C LEU A 309 -22.86 1.26 -2.34
N GLY A 310 -22.49 1.42 -1.08
CA GLY A 310 -21.81 0.39 -0.30
C GLY A 310 -22.77 -0.65 0.26
N SER A 311 -22.30 -1.89 0.41
CA SER A 311 -23.04 -2.92 1.15
C SER A 311 -23.35 -2.48 2.58
N SER A 312 -24.54 -2.81 3.08
CA SER A 312 -24.96 -2.63 4.48
C SER A 312 -24.77 -3.89 5.34
N SER A 313 -24.20 -4.96 4.76
CA SER A 313 -23.96 -6.22 5.44
C SER A 313 -22.84 -6.12 6.47
N GLY A 314 -22.86 -6.95 7.51
CA GLY A 314 -21.89 -6.89 8.63
C GLY A 314 -20.43 -7.14 8.26
N GLN A 315 -20.14 -7.66 7.06
CA GLN A 315 -18.77 -7.81 6.56
C GLN A 315 -18.17 -6.48 6.07
N GLN A 316 -19.01 -5.49 5.72
CA GLN A 316 -18.57 -4.19 5.25
C GLN A 316 -17.72 -3.49 6.33
N GLY A 317 -16.44 -3.24 6.03
CA GLY A 317 -15.50 -2.61 6.96
C GLY A 317 -15.23 -3.42 8.22
N SER A 318 -15.50 -4.73 8.21
CA SER A 318 -15.17 -5.63 9.32
C SER A 318 -13.66 -5.92 9.37
N LEU A 319 -13.12 -6.14 10.57
CA LEU A 319 -11.69 -6.48 10.71
C LEU A 319 -11.45 -7.92 10.25
N SER A 320 -10.54 -8.07 9.29
CA SER A 320 -9.89 -9.34 8.94
C SER A 320 -8.38 -9.16 9.05
N THR A 321 -7.63 -10.25 9.18
CA THR A 321 -6.16 -10.20 9.26
C THR A 321 -5.53 -11.20 8.31
N PHE A 322 -4.29 -10.90 7.91
CA PHE A 322 -3.39 -11.87 7.29
C PHE A 322 -2.01 -11.76 7.94
N THR A 323 -1.21 -12.81 7.81
CA THR A 323 0.12 -12.88 8.42
C THR A 323 1.19 -12.94 7.34
N VAL A 324 2.27 -12.17 7.52
CA VAL A 324 3.51 -12.30 6.76
C VAL A 324 4.50 -13.13 7.59
N ASN A 325 5.08 -14.15 6.97
CA ASN A 325 6.01 -15.05 7.64
C ASN A 325 7.37 -14.38 7.92
N ASN A 326 7.97 -14.76 9.05
CA ASN A 326 9.33 -14.42 9.40
C ASN A 326 10.36 -15.19 8.54
N VAL A 327 11.51 -14.57 8.31
CA VAL A 327 12.68 -15.06 7.59
C VAL A 327 13.89 -14.86 8.49
N SER A 328 14.71 -15.90 8.68
CA SER A 328 15.90 -15.77 9.50
C SER A 328 16.92 -14.79 8.89
N PRO A 329 17.65 -14.03 9.73
CA PRO A 329 18.68 -13.14 9.25
C PRO A 329 19.81 -13.94 8.60
N VAL A 330 20.58 -13.28 7.74
CA VAL A 330 21.76 -13.81 7.07
C VAL A 330 22.96 -12.96 7.47
N VAL A 331 23.99 -13.61 8.00
CA VAL A 331 25.26 -12.98 8.33
C VAL A 331 26.21 -13.14 7.15
N SER A 332 26.88 -12.06 6.75
CA SER A 332 27.83 -12.06 5.64
C SER A 332 28.97 -11.07 5.88
N SER A 333 29.99 -11.09 5.00
CA SER A 333 31.10 -10.12 5.03
C SER A 333 31.80 -10.00 6.39
N VAL A 334 31.91 -11.13 7.10
CA VAL A 334 32.53 -11.18 8.43
C VAL A 334 34.02 -10.88 8.33
N THR A 335 34.53 -9.97 9.15
CA THR A 335 35.97 -9.70 9.27
C THR A 335 36.44 -9.67 10.72
N ILE A 336 37.74 -9.84 10.90
CA ILE A 336 38.46 -9.60 12.15
C ILE A 336 39.67 -8.73 11.83
N ASN A 337 39.82 -7.62 12.57
CA ASN A 337 40.92 -6.67 12.40
C ASN A 337 41.15 -6.20 10.95
N SER A 338 40.07 -6.06 10.18
CA SER A 338 40.13 -5.75 8.74
C SER A 338 41.00 -6.72 7.92
N GLY A 339 41.17 -7.97 8.38
CA GLY A 339 42.01 -8.99 7.75
C GLY A 339 43.51 -8.86 8.04
N ASN A 340 43.93 -7.93 8.89
CA ASN A 340 45.35 -7.71 9.23
C ASN A 340 45.77 -8.49 10.49
N PRO A 341 47.05 -8.88 10.62
CA PRO A 341 47.59 -9.41 11.87
C PRO A 341 47.32 -8.48 13.06
N ILE A 342 47.05 -9.07 14.21
CA ILE A 342 46.76 -8.35 15.46
C ILE A 342 48.08 -8.12 16.20
N THR A 343 48.39 -6.86 16.48
CA THR A 343 49.51 -6.46 17.35
C THR A 343 48.97 -5.94 18.67
N LEU A 344 49.28 -6.63 19.75
CA LEU A 344 48.83 -6.26 21.09
C LEU A 344 49.66 -5.11 21.67
N GLN A 345 49.06 -4.39 22.61
CA GLN A 345 49.72 -3.37 23.42
C GLN A 345 50.14 -3.96 24.78
N ALA A 346 51.36 -3.64 25.21
CA ALA A 346 51.94 -4.15 26.46
C ALA A 346 51.13 -3.76 27.71
N GLY A 347 50.87 -4.73 28.58
CA GLY A 347 50.30 -4.55 29.92
C GLY A 347 48.84 -4.10 29.97
N THR A 348 48.13 -4.05 28.84
CA THR A 348 46.75 -3.56 28.75
C THR A 348 45.92 -4.42 27.77
N THR A 349 44.69 -4.01 27.47
CA THR A 349 43.91 -4.59 26.38
C THR A 349 44.10 -3.82 25.08
N THR A 350 43.93 -4.52 23.95
CA THR A 350 43.95 -3.98 22.60
C THR A 350 42.56 -4.12 21.99
N ALA A 351 42.01 -3.03 21.45
CA ALA A 351 40.73 -3.05 20.78
C ALA A 351 40.87 -3.69 19.39
N VAL A 352 40.27 -4.87 19.21
CA VAL A 352 40.22 -5.60 17.94
C VAL A 352 38.82 -5.50 17.38
N ILE A 353 38.71 -4.98 16.16
CA ILE A 353 37.42 -4.70 15.52
C ILE A 353 36.93 -5.91 14.74
N LEU A 354 35.69 -6.30 14.98
CA LEU A 354 34.96 -7.31 14.23
C LEU A 354 33.86 -6.61 13.44
N THR A 355 33.68 -6.95 12.16
CA THR A 355 32.59 -6.39 11.34
C THR A 355 31.82 -7.48 10.62
N ALA A 356 30.57 -7.21 10.27
CA ALA A 356 29.75 -8.03 9.39
C ALA A 356 28.63 -7.21 8.76
N ALA A 357 28.11 -7.70 7.63
CA ALA A 357 26.85 -7.24 7.05
C ALA A 357 25.75 -8.24 7.42
N ILE A 358 24.67 -7.75 8.00
CA ILE A 358 23.49 -8.54 8.39
C ILE A 358 22.36 -8.19 7.44
N SER A 359 21.76 -9.19 6.80
CA SER A 359 20.61 -9.02 5.93
C SER A 359 19.43 -9.81 6.47
N ASP A 360 18.28 -9.18 6.62
CA ASP A 360 17.02 -9.80 6.98
C ASP A 360 15.92 -9.25 6.07
N ASN A 361 15.19 -10.14 5.40
CA ASN A 361 14.17 -9.70 4.46
C ASN A 361 12.90 -9.19 5.17
N ASN A 362 12.77 -9.37 6.49
CA ASN A 362 11.76 -8.68 7.28
C ASN A 362 12.16 -7.24 7.64
N GLY A 363 13.44 -6.89 7.47
CA GLY A 363 13.99 -5.54 7.59
C GLY A 363 15.25 -5.47 8.44
N CYS A 364 16.07 -4.43 8.26
CA CYS A 364 17.33 -4.29 9.00
C CYS A 364 17.26 -3.48 10.30
N SER A 365 16.08 -3.01 10.70
CA SER A 365 15.95 -2.16 11.88
C SER A 365 16.34 -2.90 13.17
N THR A 366 16.72 -2.17 14.22
CA THR A 366 17.03 -2.79 15.52
C THR A 366 15.81 -3.36 16.25
N SER A 367 14.59 -3.03 15.80
CA SER A 367 13.37 -3.70 16.23
C SER A 367 13.12 -5.03 15.51
N GLU A 368 13.76 -5.24 14.35
CA GLU A 368 13.72 -6.49 13.59
C GLU A 368 14.91 -7.37 14.00
N VAL A 369 16.14 -6.92 13.73
CA VAL A 369 17.37 -7.58 14.17
C VAL A 369 17.70 -7.14 15.60
N THR A 370 17.12 -7.86 16.57
CA THR A 370 17.14 -7.49 18.00
C THR A 370 18.47 -7.77 18.71
N SER A 371 19.29 -8.70 18.20
CA SER A 371 20.57 -9.03 18.82
C SER A 371 21.63 -9.40 17.79
N VAL A 372 22.80 -8.75 17.88
CA VAL A 372 23.99 -9.12 17.13
C VAL A 372 25.17 -9.27 18.09
N LYS A 373 25.78 -10.45 18.08
CA LYS A 373 26.91 -10.82 18.94
C LYS A 373 28.11 -11.26 18.11
N GLY A 374 29.29 -10.82 18.51
CA GLY A 374 30.57 -11.20 17.95
C GLY A 374 31.33 -12.14 18.89
N TYR A 375 32.17 -12.97 18.29
CA TYR A 375 32.95 -13.98 18.98
C TYR A 375 34.34 -13.98 18.37
N ALA A 376 35.39 -13.81 19.16
CA ALA A 376 36.78 -13.87 18.69
C ALA A 376 37.51 -15.00 19.40
N TYR A 377 38.10 -15.92 18.65
CA TYR A 377 38.72 -17.12 19.21
C TYR A 377 39.87 -17.64 18.35
N ARG A 378 40.77 -18.39 18.97
CA ARG A 378 41.84 -19.09 18.27
C ARG A 378 41.26 -20.29 17.49
N SER A 379 41.74 -20.55 16.27
CA SER A 379 41.15 -21.50 15.31
C SER A 379 40.96 -22.92 15.86
N SER A 380 41.86 -23.42 16.73
CA SER A 380 41.71 -24.73 17.35
C SER A 380 40.59 -24.84 18.40
N ILE A 381 40.02 -23.71 18.84
CA ILE A 381 38.87 -23.68 19.78
C ILE A 381 37.55 -23.85 19.04
N THR A 382 37.47 -23.37 17.79
CA THR A 382 36.26 -23.29 16.97
C THR A 382 35.15 -22.43 17.60
N TYR A 383 34.07 -22.19 16.86
CA TYR A 383 32.93 -21.42 17.38
C TYR A 383 32.27 -22.11 18.57
N THR A 384 32.05 -23.42 18.53
CA THR A 384 31.38 -24.19 19.60
C THR A 384 32.14 -24.20 20.92
N GLY A 385 33.45 -23.92 20.92
CA GLY A 385 34.23 -23.76 22.15
C GLY A 385 34.30 -22.31 22.65
N CYS A 386 33.59 -21.40 21.99
CA CYS A 386 33.57 -19.98 22.30
C CYS A 386 32.24 -19.32 21.91
N ASP A 387 31.11 -20.01 22.08
CA ASP A 387 29.79 -19.50 21.70
C ASP A 387 28.94 -19.05 22.90
N THR A 388 29.42 -19.30 24.13
CA THR A 388 28.77 -18.86 25.37
C THR A 388 29.70 -18.11 26.31
N ALA A 389 29.13 -17.23 27.14
CA ALA A 389 29.86 -16.52 28.19
C ALA A 389 30.59 -17.44 29.20
N GLY A 390 30.12 -18.68 29.38
CA GLY A 390 30.74 -19.67 30.24
C GLY A 390 32.09 -20.21 29.74
N GLU A 391 32.37 -20.03 28.45
CA GLU A 391 33.59 -20.50 27.78
C GLU A 391 34.66 -19.40 27.67
N ALA A 392 34.36 -18.20 28.18
CA ALA A 392 35.24 -17.06 28.10
C ALA A 392 36.63 -17.38 28.68
N ASN A 393 37.66 -17.16 27.89
CA ASN A 393 39.05 -17.31 28.30
C ASN A 393 39.90 -16.23 27.65
N SER A 394 40.47 -15.35 28.47
CA SER A 394 41.31 -14.23 28.02
C SER A 394 42.54 -14.64 27.19
N ASN A 395 42.91 -15.92 27.15
CA ASN A 395 44.00 -16.41 26.29
C ASN A 395 43.54 -16.73 24.86
N TYR A 396 42.32 -17.25 24.67
CA TYR A 396 41.93 -17.87 23.39
C TYR A 396 40.44 -17.74 23.00
N CYS A 397 39.58 -17.17 23.85
CA CYS A 397 38.14 -17.05 23.60
C CYS A 397 37.52 -15.79 24.22
N TYR A 398 36.95 -14.94 23.37
CA TYR A 398 36.20 -13.74 23.72
C TYR A 398 34.77 -13.86 23.16
N PRO A 399 33.83 -14.45 23.91
CA PRO A 399 32.49 -14.75 23.43
C PRO A 399 31.50 -13.62 23.72
N GLU A 400 30.37 -13.65 23.01
CA GLU A 400 29.20 -12.79 23.26
C GLU A 400 29.47 -11.28 23.29
N ILE A 401 30.41 -10.80 22.48
CA ILE A 401 30.75 -9.39 22.34
C ILE A 401 29.56 -8.67 21.70
N SER A 402 29.01 -7.66 22.37
CA SER A 402 27.89 -6.89 21.80
C SER A 402 28.35 -6.09 20.58
N CYS A 403 27.57 -6.17 19.50
CA CYS A 403 27.81 -5.41 18.27
C CYS A 403 26.82 -4.25 18.18
N SER A 404 27.26 -3.15 17.56
CA SER A 404 26.44 -1.99 17.27
C SER A 404 26.21 -1.86 15.77
N GLN A 405 24.98 -1.52 15.37
CA GLN A 405 24.67 -1.17 14.00
C GLN A 405 25.44 0.11 13.61
N VAL A 406 26.05 0.09 12.44
CA VAL A 406 26.75 1.25 11.88
C VAL A 406 25.69 2.29 11.47
N ALA A 407 25.84 3.52 11.97
CA ALA A 407 24.87 4.58 11.73
C ALA A 407 24.66 4.82 10.23
N GLY A 408 23.39 4.82 9.80
CA GLY A 408 23.01 5.04 8.40
C GLY A 408 23.16 3.83 7.47
N SER A 409 23.60 2.68 7.98
CA SER A 409 23.68 1.45 7.17
C SER A 409 22.33 0.79 6.89
N CYS A 410 21.32 1.05 7.74
CA CYS A 410 19.92 0.66 7.52
C CYS A 410 19.10 1.88 7.14
N THR A 411 18.48 1.88 5.95
CA THR A 411 17.78 3.06 5.42
C THR A 411 16.27 3.09 5.67
N GLY A 412 15.70 2.03 6.27
CA GLY A 412 14.30 1.96 6.71
C GLY A 412 13.60 0.65 6.33
N ASP A 413 12.27 0.64 6.35
CA ASP A 413 11.44 -0.56 6.24
C ASP A 413 11.50 -1.28 4.87
N GLY A 414 12.09 -0.65 3.86
CA GLY A 414 12.37 -1.25 2.55
C GLY A 414 13.80 -1.78 2.39
N ASP A 415 14.62 -1.65 3.43
CA ASP A 415 16.02 -2.06 3.44
C ASP A 415 16.19 -3.35 4.25
N ALA A 416 16.77 -4.36 3.62
CA ALA A 416 17.00 -5.64 4.25
C ALA A 416 18.33 -5.67 5.01
N SER A 417 19.26 -4.74 4.76
CA SER A 417 20.66 -4.91 5.17
C SER A 417 21.19 -3.80 6.07
N ALA A 418 22.06 -4.16 7.00
CA ALA A 418 22.82 -3.22 7.81
C ALA A 418 24.20 -3.77 8.18
N ASP A 419 25.16 -2.86 8.34
CA ASP A 419 26.50 -3.19 8.81
C ASP A 419 26.58 -3.13 10.32
N TYR A 420 27.35 -4.04 10.92
CA TYR A 420 27.55 -4.10 12.37
C TYR A 420 29.04 -4.11 12.70
N THR A 421 29.38 -3.47 13.82
CA THR A 421 30.73 -3.45 14.38
C THR A 421 30.72 -3.90 15.83
N CYS A 422 31.65 -4.78 16.20
CA CYS A 422 31.87 -5.25 17.55
C CYS A 422 33.33 -4.99 17.93
N THR A 423 33.61 -4.69 19.20
CA THR A 423 34.97 -4.43 19.69
C THR A 423 35.36 -5.47 20.72
N ALA A 424 36.27 -6.36 20.35
CA ALA A 424 36.91 -7.30 21.26
C ALA A 424 38.09 -6.61 21.96
N ASN A 425 38.01 -6.40 23.28
CA ASN A 425 39.13 -5.86 24.06
C ASN A 425 40.06 -7.00 24.49
N MET A 426 41.02 -7.35 23.63
CA MET A 426 41.90 -8.50 23.83
C MET A 426 43.05 -8.18 24.78
N TYR A 427 43.28 -9.00 25.81
CA TYR A 427 44.36 -8.82 26.77
C TYR A 427 45.74 -8.99 26.10
N TYR A 428 46.74 -8.25 26.61
CA TYR A 428 48.14 -8.29 26.16
C TYR A 428 48.79 -9.67 26.16
N PHE A 429 48.13 -10.65 26.78
CA PHE A 429 48.58 -12.03 26.91
C PHE A 429 47.74 -13.03 26.11
N ALA A 430 46.88 -12.57 25.20
CA ALA A 430 46.19 -13.44 24.26
C ALA A 430 47.20 -14.25 23.44
N ASP A 431 46.86 -15.52 23.17
CA ASP A 431 47.79 -16.49 22.58
C ASP A 431 48.32 -16.02 21.21
N PRO A 432 49.65 -15.83 21.07
CA PRO A 432 50.25 -15.52 19.78
C PRO A 432 50.19 -16.76 18.90
N THR A 433 50.08 -16.54 17.60
CA THR A 433 49.95 -17.60 16.60
C THR A 433 50.97 -17.49 15.48
N ASP A 434 51.92 -16.56 15.60
CA ASP A 434 53.05 -16.43 14.69
C ASP A 434 54.10 -17.52 14.93
N THR A 435 55.15 -17.52 14.11
CA THR A 435 56.23 -18.52 14.19
C THR A 435 56.91 -18.57 15.56
N ASN A 436 57.45 -19.74 15.91
CA ASN A 436 58.12 -20.00 17.20
C ASN A 436 57.22 -19.71 18.41
N THR A 437 55.91 -19.99 18.29
CA THR A 437 54.97 -19.96 19.41
C THR A 437 54.45 -21.35 19.74
N LYS A 438 53.67 -21.49 20.82
CA LYS A 438 52.96 -22.72 21.15
C LYS A 438 51.82 -23.05 20.18
N TYR A 439 51.31 -22.05 19.45
CA TYR A 439 50.20 -22.23 18.51
C TYR A 439 50.50 -21.65 17.12
N PRO A 440 51.63 -22.04 16.48
CA PRO A 440 52.09 -21.42 15.23
C PRO A 440 51.29 -21.87 14.00
N SER A 441 50.41 -22.86 14.17
CA SER A 441 49.51 -23.36 13.13
C SER A 441 48.08 -22.83 13.27
N ASP A 442 47.82 -22.07 14.32
CA ASP A 442 46.52 -21.45 14.54
C ASP A 442 46.46 -20.03 13.95
N THR A 443 45.27 -19.49 13.87
CA THR A 443 44.99 -18.07 13.63
C THR A 443 43.82 -17.63 14.50
N TRP A 444 43.52 -16.35 14.56
CA TRP A 444 42.35 -15.81 15.24
C TRP A 444 41.19 -15.62 14.27
N PHE A 445 40.08 -16.25 14.60
CA PHE A 445 38.83 -16.23 13.85
C PHE A 445 37.84 -15.29 14.54
N SER A 446 36.92 -14.73 13.75
CA SER A 446 35.69 -14.15 14.27
C SER A 446 34.47 -14.91 13.76
N THR A 447 33.44 -14.99 14.60
CA THR A 447 32.09 -15.38 14.19
C THR A 447 31.15 -14.27 14.62
N ILE A 448 30.21 -13.91 13.76
CA ILE A 448 29.12 -13.01 14.10
C ILE A 448 27.81 -13.81 14.05
N LYS A 449 26.97 -13.64 15.07
CA LYS A 449 25.62 -14.20 15.16
C LYS A 449 24.61 -13.06 15.18
N ALA A 450 23.59 -13.16 14.36
CA ALA A 450 22.43 -12.27 14.38
C ALA A 450 21.16 -13.05 14.74
N THR A 451 20.28 -12.41 15.49
CA THR A 451 18.98 -12.93 15.94
C THR A 451 17.91 -11.88 15.67
N ASP A 452 16.81 -12.29 15.04
CA ASP A 452 15.64 -11.45 14.78
C ASP A 452 14.69 -11.36 15.99
N ASN A 453 13.57 -10.65 15.84
CA ASN A 453 12.59 -10.43 16.90
C ASN A 453 11.73 -11.68 17.20
N ASN A 454 11.74 -12.68 16.31
CA ASN A 454 11.07 -13.96 16.46
C ASN A 454 12.03 -15.07 16.93
N SER A 455 13.26 -14.71 17.33
CA SER A 455 14.31 -15.63 17.80
C SER A 455 14.90 -16.55 16.73
N ALA A 456 14.60 -16.34 15.44
CA ALA A 456 15.35 -16.99 14.38
C ALA A 456 16.73 -16.35 14.29
N SER A 457 17.74 -17.15 13.95
CA SER A 457 19.12 -16.69 14.02
C SER A 457 20.00 -17.38 12.99
N SER A 458 21.08 -16.69 12.66
CA SER A 458 22.13 -17.17 11.79
C SER A 458 23.48 -16.73 12.35
N ASN A 459 24.52 -17.47 12.01
CA ASN A 459 25.89 -17.07 12.30
C ASN A 459 26.79 -17.40 11.12
N THR A 460 27.89 -16.67 11.01
CA THR A 460 28.92 -16.91 10.00
C THR A 460 30.28 -16.64 10.60
N THR A 461 31.21 -17.55 10.33
CA THR A 461 32.62 -17.43 10.69
C THR A 461 33.40 -16.82 9.53
N VAL A 462 34.38 -15.97 9.83
CA VAL A 462 35.31 -15.44 8.82
C VAL A 462 35.95 -16.59 8.02
N SER A 463 36.12 -16.41 6.72
CA SER A 463 36.67 -17.45 5.84
C SER A 463 38.17 -17.71 6.06
N SER A 464 38.90 -16.69 6.50
CA SER A 464 40.32 -16.77 6.87
C SER A 464 40.56 -15.97 8.15
N GLY A 465 41.18 -16.60 9.13
CA GLY A 465 41.63 -15.92 10.34
C GLY A 465 42.82 -14.99 10.09
N VAL A 466 43.20 -14.27 11.15
CA VAL A 466 44.38 -13.39 11.18
C VAL A 466 45.39 -13.88 12.20
N GLU A 467 46.67 -13.61 11.96
CA GLU A 467 47.74 -13.95 12.91
C GLU A 467 47.67 -13.04 14.16
N MET A 468 47.99 -13.59 15.33
CA MET A 468 48.30 -12.82 16.54
C MET A 468 49.81 -12.73 16.70
N ASN A 469 50.35 -11.52 16.55
CA ASN A 469 51.79 -11.31 16.63
C ASN A 469 52.32 -11.55 18.05
N SER A 470 53.54 -12.06 18.13
CA SER A 470 54.31 -12.07 19.37
C SER A 470 54.63 -10.66 19.83
N LEU A 471 54.41 -10.41 21.12
CA LEU A 471 54.70 -9.17 21.83
C LEU A 471 55.73 -9.47 22.91
N ILE A 472 56.99 -9.17 22.63
CA ILE A 472 58.08 -9.21 23.62
C ILE A 472 58.03 -7.90 24.39
N ALA A 473 57.50 -7.93 25.60
CA ALA A 473 57.39 -6.74 26.45
C ALA A 473 57.48 -7.10 27.93
N PHE A 474 58.10 -6.22 28.71
CA PHE A 474 58.21 -6.35 30.16
C PHE A 474 58.39 -4.99 30.83
N SER A 475 58.16 -4.95 32.13
CA SER A 475 58.65 -3.88 33.01
C SER A 475 59.74 -4.42 33.91
N VAL A 476 60.69 -3.56 34.29
CA VAL A 476 61.81 -3.93 35.15
C VAL A 476 62.06 -2.85 36.20
N THR A 477 62.52 -3.23 37.38
CA THR A 477 63.05 -2.28 38.36
C THR A 477 64.23 -1.52 37.75
N THR A 478 64.11 -0.20 37.63
CA THR A 478 65.06 0.61 36.84
C THR A 478 66.29 1.08 37.62
N THR A 479 66.36 0.83 38.92
CA THR A 479 67.43 1.33 39.80
C THR A 479 68.03 0.19 40.61
N ILE A 480 69.35 0.10 40.59
CA ILE A 480 70.13 -0.81 41.44
C ILE A 480 71.03 0.06 42.31
N ASP A 481 70.79 0.06 43.62
CA ASP A 481 71.64 0.72 44.59
C ASP A 481 72.46 -0.31 45.36
N TYR A 482 73.75 -0.41 45.04
CA TYR A 482 74.69 -1.31 45.71
C TYR A 482 74.93 -0.94 47.19
N GLY A 483 74.58 0.27 47.60
CA GLY A 483 74.76 0.81 48.95
C GLY A 483 76.16 1.35 49.20
N ILE A 484 76.47 1.60 50.47
CA ILE A 484 77.79 2.04 50.92
C ILE A 484 78.63 0.81 51.23
N LEU A 485 79.75 0.65 50.53
CA LEU A 485 80.70 -0.45 50.67
C LEU A 485 82.12 0.11 50.84
N ALA A 486 82.89 -0.43 51.79
CA ALA A 486 84.29 -0.09 51.94
C ALA A 486 85.16 -0.84 50.90
N VAL A 487 86.40 -0.38 50.74
CA VAL A 487 87.38 -1.08 49.89
C VAL A 487 87.58 -2.52 50.39
N GLY A 488 87.45 -3.48 49.48
CA GLY A 488 87.50 -4.92 49.77
C GLY A 488 86.15 -5.54 50.13
N GLU A 489 85.10 -4.75 50.38
CA GLU A 489 83.76 -5.26 50.65
C GLU A 489 82.99 -5.57 49.37
N SER A 490 82.01 -6.47 49.50
CA SER A 490 81.09 -6.82 48.42
C SER A 490 79.68 -7.09 48.93
N ASN A 491 78.69 -7.01 48.04
CA ASN A 491 77.37 -7.57 48.34
C ASN A 491 77.47 -9.11 48.32
N ASN A 492 77.64 -9.71 49.50
CA ASN A 492 77.81 -11.15 49.67
C ASN A 492 76.90 -11.69 50.79
N PRO A 493 75.83 -12.45 50.47
CA PRO A 493 75.40 -12.83 49.13
C PRO A 493 74.91 -11.63 48.30
N LEU A 494 74.77 -11.82 46.98
CA LEU A 494 74.14 -10.84 46.09
C LEU A 494 72.75 -10.51 46.63
N ASN A 495 72.52 -9.24 46.98
CA ASN A 495 71.33 -8.81 47.73
C ASN A 495 70.60 -7.63 47.10
N LYS A 496 71.04 -7.17 45.93
CA LYS A 496 70.34 -6.14 45.16
C LYS A 496 69.51 -6.81 44.08
N ILE A 497 68.29 -6.33 43.85
CA ILE A 497 67.31 -7.06 43.05
C ILE A 497 66.78 -6.15 41.96
N THR A 498 66.71 -6.68 40.74
CA THR A 498 65.76 -6.19 39.73
C THR A 498 64.72 -7.26 39.49
N THR A 499 63.45 -6.87 39.54
CA THR A 499 62.33 -7.75 39.21
C THR A 499 61.89 -7.48 37.79
N ILE A 500 61.80 -8.53 36.97
CA ILE A 500 61.26 -8.50 35.61
C ILE A 500 59.83 -9.02 35.67
N THR A 501 58.91 -8.20 35.17
CA THR A 501 57.48 -8.51 35.08
C THR A 501 57.07 -8.50 33.61
N PRO A 502 56.72 -9.65 33.02
CA PRO A 502 56.32 -9.72 31.61
C PRO A 502 55.00 -8.98 31.40
N THR A 503 54.93 -8.20 30.33
CA THR A 503 53.75 -7.41 29.92
C THR A 503 53.36 -7.71 28.47
N GLY A 504 53.89 -8.79 27.90
CA GLY A 504 53.60 -9.28 26.56
C GLY A 504 52.94 -10.67 26.54
N ASN A 505 52.83 -11.29 25.36
CA ASN A 505 52.14 -12.57 25.16
C ASN A 505 53.08 -13.75 24.85
N VAL A 506 54.37 -13.64 25.14
CA VAL A 506 55.35 -14.73 24.97
C VAL A 506 56.04 -15.06 26.28
N GLY A 507 56.67 -16.24 26.36
CA GLY A 507 57.70 -16.51 27.36
C GLY A 507 58.89 -15.55 27.17
N LEU A 508 59.55 -15.20 28.26
CA LEU A 508 60.53 -14.12 28.29
C LEU A 508 61.85 -14.57 28.92
N ASP A 509 62.91 -14.38 28.13
CA ASP A 509 64.30 -14.38 28.54
C ASP A 509 64.89 -12.99 28.43
N SER A 510 66.16 -12.84 28.79
CA SER A 510 66.79 -11.53 28.71
C SER A 510 68.24 -11.59 28.29
N GLU A 511 68.67 -10.62 27.50
CA GLU A 511 70.07 -10.32 27.31
C GLU A 511 70.53 -9.30 28.35
N LEU A 512 71.64 -9.59 29.02
CA LEU A 512 72.27 -8.68 29.96
C LEU A 512 73.54 -8.10 29.36
N SER A 513 73.77 -6.80 29.58
CA SER A 513 75.06 -6.16 29.35
C SER A 513 75.24 -4.94 30.25
N GLY A 514 76.47 -4.49 30.43
CA GLY A 514 76.77 -3.28 31.19
C GLY A 514 77.80 -2.38 30.52
N ALA A 515 77.86 -1.13 30.97
CA ALA A 515 78.95 -0.23 30.64
C ALA A 515 80.29 -0.80 31.14
N ALA A 516 81.37 -0.60 30.38
CA ALA A 516 82.70 -1.13 30.70
C ALA A 516 83.21 -0.76 32.10
N ASN A 517 82.78 0.39 32.64
CA ASN A 517 83.10 0.84 33.98
C ASN A 517 81.88 1.51 34.63
N MET A 518 81.75 1.37 35.94
CA MET A 518 81.09 2.39 36.76
C MET A 518 82.11 3.48 37.09
N CYS A 519 81.68 4.73 37.17
CA CYS A 519 82.60 5.85 37.40
C CYS A 519 81.93 7.00 38.16
N THR A 520 82.76 7.86 38.77
CA THR A 520 82.30 9.01 39.56
C THR A 520 81.65 10.12 38.72
N ASP A 521 81.80 10.06 37.41
CA ASP A 521 81.38 11.06 36.41
C ASP A 521 80.74 10.39 35.17
N PHE A 522 79.96 9.33 35.39
CA PHE A 522 79.21 8.62 34.34
C PHE A 522 78.28 9.58 33.57
N PRO A 523 78.20 9.51 32.23
CA PRO A 523 78.75 8.48 31.33
C PRO A 523 80.15 8.79 30.78
N THR A 524 80.77 9.92 31.13
CA THR A 524 82.07 10.32 30.54
C THR A 524 83.24 9.48 31.03
N CYS A 525 83.18 9.01 32.28
CA CYS A 525 84.17 8.14 32.90
C CYS A 525 85.62 8.63 32.71
N ASN A 526 85.89 9.90 33.02
CA ASN A 526 87.24 10.44 33.16
C ASN A 526 87.75 10.37 34.61
N GLY A 527 86.84 10.25 35.57
CA GLY A 527 87.13 10.10 36.98
C GLY A 527 87.56 8.68 37.37
N TYR A 528 87.43 8.37 38.66
CA TYR A 528 87.76 7.05 39.19
C TYR A 528 86.77 6.01 38.67
N LYS A 529 87.25 4.77 38.48
CA LYS A 529 86.52 3.70 37.81
C LYS A 529 86.47 2.43 38.66
N ILE A 530 85.34 1.73 38.57
CA ILE A 530 85.21 0.33 38.96
C ILE A 530 84.87 -0.43 37.67
N ALA A 531 85.78 -1.30 37.24
CA ALA A 531 85.60 -2.06 36.01
C ALA A 531 84.42 -3.04 36.12
N ILE A 532 83.72 -3.27 34.99
CA ILE A 532 82.51 -4.10 34.90
C ILE A 532 82.70 -5.51 35.45
N ASN A 533 83.92 -6.05 35.43
CA ASN A 533 84.23 -7.37 35.97
C ASN A 533 83.98 -7.50 37.48
N ASN A 534 83.84 -6.38 38.19
CA ASN A 534 83.47 -6.34 39.60
C ASN A 534 81.96 -6.27 39.83
N GLN A 535 81.15 -6.06 38.79
CA GLN A 535 79.70 -6.21 38.84
C GLN A 535 79.34 -7.65 38.49
N LYS A 536 78.53 -8.28 39.34
CA LYS A 536 78.13 -9.66 39.18
C LYS A 536 76.62 -9.82 39.32
N TYR A 537 76.09 -10.85 38.68
CA TYR A 537 74.68 -11.21 38.73
C TYR A 537 74.48 -12.70 39.01
N SER A 538 73.28 -13.05 39.48
CA SER A 538 72.82 -14.43 39.61
C SER A 538 71.30 -14.50 39.41
N LEU A 539 70.83 -15.61 38.84
CA LEU A 539 69.41 -15.92 38.73
C LEU A 539 68.88 -16.69 39.96
N THR A 540 69.77 -17.05 40.89
CA THR A 540 69.44 -17.77 42.13
C THR A 540 69.64 -16.87 43.33
N ALA A 541 68.64 -16.80 44.21
CA ALA A 541 68.72 -16.06 45.45
C ALA A 541 69.87 -16.56 46.35
N SER A 542 70.40 -15.68 47.19
CA SER A 542 71.47 -16.00 48.16
C SER A 542 72.77 -16.54 47.55
N THR A 543 73.04 -16.25 46.27
CA THR A 543 74.31 -16.62 45.62
C THR A 543 75.46 -15.79 46.20
N SER A 544 76.56 -16.43 46.59
CA SER A 544 77.76 -15.74 47.05
C SER A 544 78.47 -15.00 45.91
N TYR A 545 79.09 -13.85 46.20
CA TYR A 545 79.78 -13.05 45.18
C TYR A 545 80.85 -13.83 44.39
N SER A 546 81.60 -14.70 45.06
CA SER A 546 82.62 -15.54 44.42
C SER A 546 82.05 -16.52 43.38
N SER A 547 80.79 -16.94 43.54
CA SER A 547 80.13 -17.95 42.70
C SER A 547 79.18 -17.35 41.66
N ALA A 548 78.93 -16.04 41.73
CA ALA A 548 78.09 -15.32 40.79
C ALA A 548 78.80 -15.07 39.45
N GLN A 549 77.99 -14.88 38.41
CA GLN A 549 78.43 -14.62 37.05
C GLN A 549 78.87 -13.16 36.91
N THR A 550 79.92 -12.92 36.13
CA THR A 550 80.36 -11.56 35.82
C THR A 550 79.44 -10.92 34.78
N LEU A 551 79.03 -9.67 35.02
CA LEU A 551 78.23 -8.93 34.04
C LEU A 551 79.05 -8.72 32.75
N PRO A 552 78.54 -9.10 31.57
CA PRO A 552 79.26 -8.97 30.31
C PRO A 552 79.16 -7.53 29.76
N SER A 553 80.12 -7.16 28.91
CA SER A 553 80.15 -5.84 28.25
C SER A 553 79.42 -5.80 26.90
N SER A 554 79.11 -6.97 26.35
CA SER A 554 78.22 -7.16 25.20
C SER A 554 76.96 -7.92 25.63
N PRO A 555 75.83 -7.78 24.93
CA PRO A 555 74.63 -8.56 25.19
C PRO A 555 74.94 -10.06 25.25
N LEU A 556 74.51 -10.69 26.33
CA LEU A 556 74.57 -12.13 26.53
C LEU A 556 73.21 -12.59 27.05
N GLU A 557 72.60 -13.52 26.33
CA GLU A 557 71.35 -14.15 26.73
C GLU A 557 71.51 -14.89 28.06
N VAL A 558 70.51 -14.75 28.92
CA VAL A 558 70.37 -15.48 30.16
C VAL A 558 68.97 -16.08 30.23
N GLU A 559 68.96 -17.36 30.58
CA GLU A 559 67.78 -18.22 30.72
C GLU A 559 66.99 -17.83 31.98
N LEU A 560 66.18 -16.77 31.87
CA LEU A 560 65.26 -16.42 32.93
C LEU A 560 64.11 -17.41 32.97
N ASN A 561 63.61 -17.87 31.82
CA ASN A 561 62.47 -18.75 31.65
C ASN A 561 61.26 -18.20 32.42
N ILE A 562 60.89 -16.95 32.15
CA ILE A 562 59.64 -16.39 32.65
C ILE A 562 58.52 -16.89 31.74
N LEU A 563 57.60 -17.65 32.31
CA LEU A 563 56.45 -18.21 31.59
C LEU A 563 55.62 -17.11 30.92
N LYS A 564 54.98 -17.45 29.80
CA LYS A 564 54.02 -16.56 29.14
C LYS A 564 52.91 -16.18 30.14
N PRO A 565 52.54 -14.88 30.26
CA PRO A 565 51.39 -14.51 31.07
C PRO A 565 50.10 -15.20 30.61
N THR A 566 49.26 -15.62 31.56
CA THR A 566 47.93 -16.20 31.27
C THR A 566 46.80 -15.47 31.97
N THR A 567 47.15 -14.51 32.84
CA THR A 567 46.23 -13.66 33.61
C THR A 567 46.86 -12.27 33.78
N THR A 568 46.11 -11.33 34.34
CA THR A 568 46.62 -9.98 34.66
C THR A 568 47.64 -9.94 35.80
N SER A 569 47.89 -11.07 36.47
CA SER A 569 48.88 -11.23 37.55
C SER A 569 50.00 -12.15 37.10
N PRO A 570 50.91 -11.69 36.21
CA PRO A 570 51.96 -12.53 35.65
C PRO A 570 52.98 -12.98 36.70
N ALA A 571 53.59 -14.14 36.46
CA ALA A 571 54.76 -14.56 37.20
C ALA A 571 55.95 -13.63 36.90
N THR A 572 56.73 -13.32 37.94
CA THR A 572 57.91 -12.46 37.83
C THR A 572 59.16 -13.25 38.18
N LYS A 573 60.33 -12.79 37.71
CA LYS A 573 61.62 -13.31 38.18
C LYS A 573 62.57 -12.18 38.55
N ASN A 574 63.46 -12.52 39.46
CA ASN A 574 64.44 -11.62 40.01
C ASN A 574 65.82 -11.93 39.43
N ILE A 575 66.55 -10.88 39.06
CA ILE A 575 68.00 -10.94 38.89
C ILE A 575 68.61 -10.35 40.15
N TRP A 576 69.51 -11.11 40.76
CA TRP A 576 70.26 -10.71 41.94
C TRP A 576 71.58 -10.11 41.50
N TRP A 577 71.96 -8.98 42.07
CA TRP A 577 73.13 -8.19 41.71
C TRP A 577 74.02 -7.97 42.92
N GLY A 578 75.30 -7.81 42.64
CA GLY A 578 76.29 -7.42 43.63
C GLY A 578 77.53 -6.84 43.00
N ILE A 579 78.25 -6.04 43.77
CA ILE A 579 79.51 -5.45 43.36
C ILE A 579 80.58 -5.74 44.40
N LEU A 580 81.84 -5.90 43.98
CA LEU A 580 83.03 -5.83 44.84
C LEU A 580 83.69 -4.47 44.66
N ILE A 581 84.12 -3.83 45.75
CA ILE A 581 84.93 -2.61 45.68
C ILE A 581 86.42 -3.00 45.67
N PRO A 582 87.14 -2.89 44.53
CA PRO A 582 88.52 -3.35 44.45
C PRO A 582 89.48 -2.54 45.32
N ASN A 583 90.59 -3.15 45.69
CA ASN A 583 91.69 -2.44 46.35
C ASN A 583 92.17 -1.25 45.52
N GLY A 584 92.41 -0.11 46.17
CA GLY A 584 92.85 1.13 45.51
C GLY A 584 91.72 2.01 44.96
N THR A 585 90.45 1.59 45.08
CA THR A 585 89.29 2.42 44.72
C THR A 585 89.20 3.65 45.61
N GLN A 586 89.00 4.83 45.01
CA GLN A 586 88.88 6.09 45.75
C GLN A 586 87.46 6.29 46.28
N PRO A 587 87.27 6.96 47.43
CA PRO A 587 85.94 7.31 47.93
C PRO A 587 85.16 8.16 46.92
N GLY A 588 83.88 7.83 46.71
CA GLY A 588 83.02 8.58 45.80
C GLY A 588 81.71 7.83 45.50
N VAL A 589 80.80 8.49 44.80
CA VAL A 589 79.59 7.87 44.26
C VAL A 589 79.87 7.40 42.85
N TYR A 590 79.77 6.10 42.61
CA TYR A 590 80.02 5.51 41.29
C TYR A 590 78.68 5.19 40.64
N ASN A 591 78.47 5.70 39.43
CA ASN A 591 77.28 5.44 38.63
C ASN A 591 77.64 4.62 37.40
N GLY A 592 76.67 3.89 36.85
CA GLY A 592 76.84 3.06 35.66
C GLY A 592 75.51 2.77 34.96
N LEU A 593 75.57 1.98 33.91
CA LEU A 593 74.40 1.51 33.16
C LEU A 593 74.44 -0.01 33.03
N ILE A 594 73.31 -0.64 33.32
CA ILE A 594 73.01 -2.03 32.99
C ILE A 594 71.87 -2.00 31.97
N THR A 595 72.04 -2.71 30.87
CA THR A 595 71.04 -2.87 29.81
C THR A 595 70.47 -4.27 29.91
N ILE A 596 69.14 -4.35 29.98
CA ILE A 596 68.37 -5.59 29.96
C ILE A 596 67.46 -5.51 28.73
N THR A 597 67.66 -6.40 27.77
CA THR A 597 66.82 -6.52 26.57
C THR A 597 66.01 -7.80 26.68
N GLY A 598 64.71 -7.76 26.35
CA GLY A 598 63.87 -8.95 26.36
C GLY A 598 64.09 -9.80 25.12
N VAL A 599 64.20 -11.10 25.31
CA VAL A 599 64.25 -12.10 24.23
C VAL A 599 63.04 -13.01 24.35
N LYS A 600 62.51 -13.46 23.22
CA LYS A 600 61.41 -14.43 23.19
C LYS A 600 61.95 -15.78 23.65
N GLY A 601 61.48 -16.25 24.79
CA GLY A 601 61.92 -17.53 25.35
C GLY A 601 61.39 -18.72 24.57
N GLU A 602 62.09 -19.85 24.71
CA GLU A 602 61.79 -21.09 24.00
C GLU A 602 60.42 -21.63 24.36
N THR A 603 59.69 -22.08 23.35
CA THR A 603 58.34 -22.68 23.50
C THR A 603 58.26 -23.87 24.45
N ALA A 604 59.38 -24.56 24.72
CA ALA A 604 59.44 -25.68 25.66
C ALA A 604 59.42 -25.23 27.13
N GLU A 605 59.79 -23.97 27.40
CA GLU A 605 59.94 -23.37 28.72
C GLU A 605 58.83 -22.33 29.00
N TRP A 606 57.73 -22.38 28.24
CA TRP A 606 56.57 -21.48 28.28
C TRP A 606 55.60 -21.68 29.44
#